data_AF-A0A2C9L899-F1
#
_entry.id   AF-A0A2C9L899-F1
#
_cell.length_a   1.000
_cell.length_b   1.000
_cell.length_c   1.000
_cell.angle_alpha   90.00
_cell.angle_beta   90.00
_cell.angle_gamma   90.00
#
_symmetry.space_group_name_H-M   'P 1'
#
loop_
_entity.id
_entity.type
_entity.pdbx_description
1 polymer ?
#
loop_
_entity_poly.entity_id
_entity_poly.type
_entity_poly.pdbx_seq_one_letter_code
_entity_poly.pdbx_strand_id
1 'polypeptide(L)'
;MAMLEKLGFLEKEHTSSGRIPSIDGYKYFAEKLADRQNNSLEKKLQDIFAKRRVSIDFTLEEAANAITEIAGFTLSISSKDTDELMKSIQLTPINDNMATIVIVTSAGRVESKLIEFNNHVKIDDVRIAVRLFKERLIDSRLRDLSLKVEALAPILSETVKNHEAVIQAFVGKVFDFHNKVQNKVYGNSNIIKAKEIKREDVAKLIELVETKSV
;
A
#
# COMPACT_ATOMS: atom_id res chain seq x y z
N MET A 1 -11.71 11.72 42.30
CA MET A 1 -11.78 10.31 41.83
C MET A 1 -13.22 9.83 41.67
N ALA A 2 -14.07 9.81 42.71
CA ALA A 2 -15.46 9.32 42.60
C ALA A 2 -16.31 10.02 41.52
N MET A 3 -16.08 11.32 41.28
CA MET A 3 -16.76 12.05 40.21
C MET A 3 -16.31 11.61 38.81
N LEU A 4 -15.03 11.29 38.60
CA LEU A 4 -14.51 10.80 37.32
C LEU A 4 -14.99 9.38 37.02
N GLU A 5 -15.13 8.55 38.05
CA GLU A 5 -15.75 7.22 37.97
C GLU A 5 -17.25 7.34 37.61
N LYS A 6 -17.98 8.26 38.26
CA LYS A 6 -19.39 8.55 37.94
C LYS A 6 -19.58 9.11 36.52
N LEU A 7 -18.60 9.85 36.02
CA LEU A 7 -18.58 10.38 34.64
C LEU A 7 -18.09 9.35 33.61
N GLY A 8 -17.73 8.14 34.03
CA GLY A 8 -17.29 7.07 33.14
C GLY A 8 -15.84 7.19 32.65
N PHE A 9 -15.04 8.13 33.17
CA PHE A 9 -13.63 8.31 32.78
C PHE A 9 -12.66 7.39 33.52
N LEU A 10 -13.08 6.78 34.63
CA LEU A 10 -12.30 5.82 35.40
C LEU A 10 -13.12 4.54 35.61
N GLU A 11 -12.45 3.40 35.54
CA GLU A 11 -13.04 2.08 35.77
C GLU A 11 -12.20 1.23 36.72
N LYS A 12 -12.81 0.19 37.30
CA LYS A 12 -12.13 -0.79 38.15
C LYS A 12 -11.73 -1.99 37.33
N GLU A 13 -10.45 -2.35 37.38
CA GLU A 13 -9.93 -3.54 36.71
C GLU A 13 -10.35 -4.83 37.46
N HIS A 14 -10.38 -4.78 38.80
CA HIS A 14 -10.92 -5.82 39.69
C HIS A 14 -11.57 -5.22 40.94
N THR A 15 -12.36 -6.01 41.69
CA THR A 15 -13.15 -5.59 42.86
C THR A 15 -12.33 -4.94 43.98
N SER A 16 -11.04 -5.27 44.11
CA SER A 16 -10.10 -4.74 45.11
C SER A 16 -8.95 -3.90 44.52
N SER A 17 -8.95 -3.63 43.22
CA SER A 17 -7.87 -2.89 42.55
C SER A 17 -8.05 -1.37 42.59
N GLY A 18 -6.98 -0.65 42.27
CA GLY A 18 -7.03 0.78 41.93
C GLY A 18 -7.95 1.06 40.73
N ARG A 19 -8.08 2.34 40.35
CA ARG A 19 -8.84 2.75 39.17
C ARG A 19 -7.88 2.97 38.01
N ILE A 20 -8.28 2.52 36.82
CA ILE A 20 -7.59 2.80 35.56
C ILE A 20 -8.45 3.75 34.71
N PRO A 21 -7.86 4.55 33.81
CA PRO A 21 -8.63 5.33 32.85
C PRO A 21 -9.42 4.41 31.92
N SER A 22 -10.69 4.73 31.71
CA SER A 22 -11.48 4.11 30.64
C SER A 22 -11.02 4.64 29.27
N ILE A 23 -11.57 4.10 28.19
CA ILE A 23 -11.34 4.62 26.83
C ILE A 23 -11.64 6.12 26.75
N ASP A 24 -12.75 6.56 27.33
CA ASP A 24 -13.13 7.98 27.32
C ASP A 24 -12.25 8.81 28.26
N GLY A 25 -11.73 8.21 29.34
CA GLY A 25 -10.72 8.83 30.19
C GLY A 25 -9.41 9.10 29.45
N TYR A 26 -8.93 8.13 28.68
CA TYR A 26 -7.76 8.28 27.82
C TYR A 26 -7.97 9.34 26.73
N LYS A 27 -9.14 9.36 26.07
CA LYS A 27 -9.48 10.40 25.09
C LYS A 27 -9.47 11.79 25.71
N TYR A 28 -10.15 11.96 26.84
CA TYR A 28 -10.19 13.24 27.54
C TYR A 28 -8.79 13.71 27.94
N PHE A 29 -7.95 12.81 28.44
CA PHE A 29 -6.55 13.11 28.74
C PHE A 29 -5.79 13.57 27.49
N ALA A 30 -5.86 12.81 26.39
CA ALA A 30 -5.17 13.13 25.14
C ALA A 30 -5.63 14.47 24.54
N GLU A 31 -6.92 14.81 24.65
CA GLU A 31 -7.48 16.03 24.08
C GLU A 31 -7.24 17.28 24.93
N LYS A 32 -7.28 17.15 26.26
CA LYS A 32 -7.39 18.30 27.18
C LYS A 32 -6.22 18.46 28.14
N LEU A 33 -5.47 17.40 28.41
CA LEU A 33 -4.44 17.37 29.46
C LEU A 33 -3.06 17.00 28.96
N ALA A 34 -2.95 16.32 27.82
CA ALA A 34 -1.67 16.01 27.21
C ALA A 34 -0.96 17.30 26.79
N ASP A 35 0.12 17.62 27.49
CA ASP A 35 0.96 18.76 27.15
C ASP A 35 1.65 18.49 25.80
N ARG A 36 1.47 19.40 24.84
CA ARG A 36 1.99 19.26 23.46
C ARG A 36 3.49 19.52 23.34
N GLN A 37 4.19 19.70 24.47
CA GLN A 37 5.55 20.23 24.53
C GLN A 37 6.68 19.26 24.15
N ASN A 38 6.41 18.14 23.46
CA ASN A 38 7.48 17.25 23.02
C ASN A 38 8.10 17.74 21.70
N ASN A 39 8.76 18.91 21.77
CA ASN A 39 9.40 19.61 20.64
C ASN A 39 10.53 18.81 19.97
N SER A 40 11.00 17.73 20.59
CA SER A 40 12.10 16.90 20.05
C SER A 40 11.70 16.18 18.76
N LEU A 41 10.51 15.58 18.73
CA LEU A 41 10.01 14.90 17.53
C LEU A 41 9.76 15.91 16.41
N GLU A 42 9.12 17.03 16.73
CA GLU A 42 8.82 18.08 15.75
C GLU A 42 10.09 18.63 15.11
N LYS A 43 11.12 18.97 15.91
CA LYS A 43 12.42 19.43 15.40
C LYS A 43 13.10 18.38 14.53
N LYS A 44 13.13 17.11 14.96
CA LYS A 44 13.76 16.02 14.20
C LYS A 44 13.05 15.80 12.87
N LEU A 45 11.72 15.89 12.83
CA LEU A 45 10.94 15.82 11.59
C LEU A 45 11.20 17.03 10.68
N GLN A 46 11.22 18.24 11.22
CA GLN A 46 11.56 19.45 10.45
C GLN A 46 12.93 19.32 9.79
N ASP A 47 13.95 18.82 10.52
CA ASP A 47 15.29 18.57 9.97
C ASP A 47 15.29 17.51 8.86
N ILE A 48 14.52 16.42 9.02
CA ILE A 48 14.39 15.37 7.99
C ILE A 48 13.78 15.96 6.72
N PHE A 49 12.68 16.72 6.83
CA PHE A 49 12.02 17.33 5.68
C PHE A 49 12.84 18.45 5.03
N ALA A 50 13.64 19.19 5.81
CA ALA A 50 14.51 20.25 5.30
C ALA A 50 15.65 19.72 4.42
N LYS A 51 16.07 18.45 4.60
CA LYS A 51 17.23 17.86 3.92
C LYS A 51 17.07 17.62 2.41
N ARG A 52 15.94 18.00 1.78
CA ARG A 52 15.68 17.92 0.31
C ARG A 52 16.38 16.74 -0.37
N ARG A 53 16.15 15.52 0.14
CA ARG A 53 16.74 14.31 -0.45
C ARG A 53 16.10 14.00 -1.80
N VAL A 54 16.84 13.29 -2.64
CA VAL A 54 16.51 13.02 -4.05
C VAL A 54 15.23 12.18 -4.21
N SER A 55 14.82 11.41 -3.19
CA SER A 55 13.61 10.59 -3.21
C SER A 55 12.69 10.85 -2.02
N ILE A 56 11.38 10.94 -2.32
CA ILE A 56 10.31 11.05 -1.32
C ILE A 56 10.24 9.80 -0.44
N ASP A 57 10.48 8.61 -1.00
CA ASP A 57 10.44 7.34 -0.27
C ASP A 57 11.45 7.33 0.87
N PHE A 58 12.66 7.78 0.58
CA PHE A 58 13.73 7.84 1.56
C PHE A 58 13.40 8.81 2.70
N THR A 59 12.80 9.96 2.37
CA THR A 59 12.38 10.95 3.37
C THR A 59 11.27 10.39 4.26
N LEU A 60 10.32 9.67 3.67
CA LEU A 60 9.24 9.00 4.40
C LEU A 60 9.77 7.92 5.35
N GLU A 61 10.76 7.15 4.90
CA GLU A 61 11.42 6.11 5.68
C GLU A 61 12.17 6.68 6.90
N GLU A 62 12.94 7.76 6.73
CA GLU A 62 13.61 8.42 7.86
C GLU A 62 12.60 8.98 8.87
N ALA A 63 11.52 9.61 8.40
CA ALA A 63 10.48 10.15 9.26
C ALA A 63 9.78 9.04 10.06
N ALA A 64 9.39 7.95 9.40
CA ALA A 64 8.76 6.79 10.04
C ALA A 64 9.64 6.19 11.13
N ASN A 65 10.94 5.98 10.84
CA ASN A 65 11.89 5.47 11.82
C ASN A 65 12.04 6.43 13.02
N ALA A 66 12.18 7.74 12.78
CA ALA A 66 12.30 8.73 13.85
C ALA A 66 11.06 8.76 14.77
N ILE A 67 9.86 8.61 14.21
CA ILE A 67 8.61 8.51 14.98
C ILE A 67 8.62 7.26 15.85
N THR A 68 8.95 6.09 15.30
CA THR A 68 8.94 4.83 16.07
C THR A 68 10.00 4.79 17.17
N GLU A 69 11.15 5.43 16.96
CA GLU A 69 12.23 5.55 17.94
C GLU A 69 11.81 6.43 19.13
N ILE A 70 11.18 7.58 18.86
CA ILE A 70 10.80 8.54 19.91
C ILE A 70 9.51 8.12 20.61
N ALA A 71 8.51 7.66 19.86
CA ALA A 71 7.20 7.31 20.40
C ALA A 71 7.18 5.91 21.03
N GLY A 72 8.10 5.02 20.65
CA GLY A 72 8.19 3.67 21.20
C GLY A 72 7.08 2.71 20.73
N PHE A 73 6.35 3.05 19.66
CA PHE A 73 5.30 2.20 19.07
C PHE A 73 5.72 1.66 17.70
N THR A 74 5.02 0.63 17.22
CA THR A 74 5.13 0.14 15.84
C THR A 74 4.23 0.97 14.92
N LEU A 75 4.73 1.34 13.75
CA LEU A 75 4.02 2.13 12.74
C LEU A 75 3.84 1.29 11.47
N SER A 76 2.63 1.25 10.91
CA SER A 76 2.37 0.71 9.57
C SER A 76 1.97 1.84 8.64
N ILE A 77 2.61 1.90 7.47
CA ILE A 77 2.22 2.82 6.40
C ILE A 77 1.68 1.97 5.26
N SER A 78 0.38 2.11 5.01
CA SER A 78 -0.30 1.46 3.90
C SER A 78 -0.36 2.38 2.70
N SER A 79 0.33 2.02 1.60
CA SER A 79 0.05 2.63 0.30
C SER A 79 -1.05 1.83 -0.40
N LYS A 80 -2.10 2.52 -0.84
CA LYS A 80 -2.99 1.99 -1.86
C LYS A 80 -2.53 2.58 -3.18
N ASP A 81 -2.03 1.73 -4.07
CA ASP A 81 -1.53 2.11 -5.40
C ASP A 81 -2.67 2.50 -6.38
N THR A 82 -3.77 3.04 -5.84
CA THR A 82 -5.06 3.19 -6.54
C THR A 82 -5.08 4.33 -7.55
N ASP A 83 -4.18 5.30 -7.43
CA ASP A 83 -4.13 6.49 -8.30
C ASP A 83 -2.87 6.58 -9.17
N GLU A 84 -2.01 5.55 -9.16
CA GLU A 84 -0.90 5.51 -10.09
C GLU A 84 -1.39 5.43 -11.53
N LEU A 85 -0.71 6.16 -12.41
CA LEU A 85 -1.01 6.20 -13.83
C LEU A 85 -0.02 5.34 -14.61
N MET A 86 -0.49 4.64 -15.64
CA MET A 86 0.39 3.96 -16.58
C MET A 86 1.10 4.98 -17.48
N LYS A 87 2.43 5.06 -17.41
CA LYS A 87 3.25 5.98 -18.20
C LYS A 87 3.95 5.32 -19.37
N SER A 88 4.15 4.01 -19.32
CA SER A 88 4.71 3.25 -20.44
C SER A 88 4.26 1.80 -20.38
N ILE A 89 4.13 1.18 -21.54
CA ILE A 89 3.99 -0.26 -21.73
C ILE A 89 4.87 -0.67 -22.91
N GLN A 90 5.68 -1.71 -22.74
CA GLN A 90 6.57 -2.25 -23.76
C GLN A 90 6.49 -3.77 -23.79
N LEU A 91 6.54 -4.33 -25.00
CA LEU A 91 6.63 -5.76 -25.25
C LEU A 91 8.05 -6.09 -25.71
N THR A 92 8.71 -6.99 -24.98
CA THR A 92 10.02 -7.53 -25.33
C THR A 92 9.88 -9.03 -25.61
N PRO A 93 9.88 -9.44 -26.89
CA PRO A 93 9.90 -10.86 -27.27
C PRO A 93 11.09 -11.58 -26.66
N ILE A 94 10.87 -12.78 -26.13
CA ILE A 94 11.94 -13.71 -25.72
C ILE A 94 12.11 -14.78 -26.79
N ASN A 95 11.00 -15.36 -27.24
CA ASN A 95 10.92 -16.32 -28.34
C ASN A 95 9.53 -16.24 -28.99
N ASP A 96 9.21 -17.15 -29.91
CA ASP A 96 7.94 -17.13 -30.65
C ASP A 96 6.70 -17.28 -29.76
N ASN A 97 6.85 -17.88 -28.58
CA ASN A 97 5.76 -18.23 -27.67
C ASN A 97 5.87 -17.51 -26.31
N MET A 98 6.85 -16.64 -26.11
CA MET A 98 7.07 -15.97 -24.83
C MET A 98 7.53 -14.53 -25.04
N ALA A 99 7.01 -13.63 -24.22
CA ALA A 99 7.46 -12.25 -24.17
C ALA A 99 7.31 -11.66 -22.77
N THR A 100 8.11 -10.65 -22.48
CA THR A 100 8.00 -9.85 -21.27
C THR A 100 7.27 -8.55 -21.58
N ILE A 101 6.25 -8.23 -20.81
CA ILE A 101 5.65 -6.90 -20.76
C ILE A 101 6.30 -6.10 -19.63
N VAL A 102 6.81 -4.91 -19.96
CA VAL A 102 7.34 -3.95 -19.00
C VAL A 102 6.42 -2.75 -18.92
N ILE A 103 5.96 -2.43 -17.71
CA ILE A 103 5.08 -1.29 -17.43
C ILE A 103 5.80 -0.32 -16.50
N VAL A 104 5.73 0.97 -16.82
CA VAL A 104 6.27 2.05 -15.97
C VAL A 104 5.12 2.90 -15.47
N THR A 105 5.10 3.22 -14.19
CA THR A 105 4.04 4.03 -13.56
C THR A 105 4.47 5.47 -13.30
N SER A 106 3.52 6.34 -12.98
CA SER A 106 3.79 7.73 -12.56
C SER A 106 4.59 7.85 -11.27
N ALA A 107 4.60 6.81 -10.43
CA ALA A 107 5.41 6.75 -9.21
C ALA A 107 6.85 6.27 -9.48
N GLY A 108 7.22 6.00 -10.74
CA GLY A 108 8.52 5.44 -11.10
C GLY A 108 8.64 3.94 -10.85
N ARG A 109 7.55 3.26 -10.45
CA ARG A 109 7.53 1.80 -10.32
C ARG A 109 7.64 1.15 -11.70
N VAL A 110 8.46 0.11 -11.78
CA VAL A 110 8.63 -0.72 -12.98
C VAL A 110 8.14 -2.13 -12.68
N GLU A 111 7.12 -2.56 -13.41
CA GLU A 111 6.54 -3.90 -13.31
C GLU A 111 6.90 -4.71 -14.55
N SER A 112 7.39 -5.93 -14.34
CA SER A 112 7.78 -6.85 -15.41
C SER A 112 6.95 -8.13 -15.31
N LYS A 113 6.22 -8.45 -16.37
CA LYS A 113 5.33 -9.61 -16.43
C LYS A 113 5.71 -10.50 -17.61
N LEU A 114 6.04 -11.76 -17.33
CA LEU A 114 6.21 -12.77 -18.36
C LEU A 114 4.84 -13.24 -18.84
N ILE A 115 4.66 -13.27 -20.16
CA ILE A 115 3.49 -13.87 -20.81
C ILE A 115 3.96 -15.02 -21.67
N GLU A 116 3.36 -16.17 -21.42
CA GLU A 116 3.49 -17.35 -22.26
C GLU A 116 2.25 -17.48 -23.13
N PHE A 117 2.48 -17.55 -24.43
CA PHE A 117 1.47 -17.73 -25.45
C PHE A 117 1.38 -19.22 -25.79
N ASN A 118 0.18 -19.78 -25.69
CA ASN A 118 -0.13 -21.09 -26.23
C ASN A 118 -0.33 -20.99 -27.76
N ASN A 119 -0.42 -22.13 -28.45
CA ASN A 119 -0.48 -22.21 -29.93
C ASN A 119 -1.60 -21.38 -30.61
N HIS A 120 -2.51 -20.79 -29.83
CA HIS A 120 -3.61 -19.98 -30.32
C HIS A 120 -3.28 -18.47 -30.35
N VAL A 121 -2.30 -17.96 -29.62
CA VAL A 121 -1.98 -16.52 -29.60
C VAL A 121 -0.61 -16.31 -30.24
N LYS A 122 -0.57 -15.55 -31.35
CA LYS A 122 0.69 -15.19 -32.00
C LYS A 122 1.28 -13.94 -31.35
N ILE A 123 2.62 -13.86 -31.31
CA ILE A 123 3.30 -12.68 -30.79
C ILE A 123 2.96 -11.38 -31.54
N ASP A 124 2.61 -11.48 -32.83
CA ASP A 124 2.19 -10.34 -33.64
C ASP A 124 0.82 -9.79 -33.22
N ASP A 125 -0.13 -10.66 -32.84
CA ASP A 125 -1.42 -10.26 -32.29
C ASP A 125 -1.24 -9.44 -31.00
N VAL A 126 -0.31 -9.89 -30.15
CA VAL A 126 0.04 -9.22 -28.89
C VAL A 126 0.75 -7.90 -29.17
N ARG A 127 1.64 -7.85 -30.16
CA ARG A 127 2.32 -6.61 -30.58
C ARG A 127 1.31 -5.55 -31.03
N ILE A 128 0.29 -5.94 -31.80
CA ILE A 128 -0.79 -5.05 -32.23
C ILE A 128 -1.59 -4.57 -31.03
N ALA A 129 -1.97 -5.46 -30.11
CA ALA A 129 -2.70 -5.10 -28.90
C ALA A 129 -1.91 -4.13 -28.00
N VAL A 130 -0.62 -4.39 -27.77
CA VAL A 130 0.25 -3.50 -26.98
C VAL A 130 0.38 -2.13 -27.62
N ARG A 131 0.44 -2.05 -28.95
CA ARG A 131 0.44 -0.76 -29.66
C ARG A 131 -0.87 -0.01 -29.38
N LEU A 132 -2.02 -0.66 -29.49
CA LEU A 132 -3.32 -0.06 -29.19
C LEU A 132 -3.41 0.39 -27.73
N PHE A 133 -2.92 -0.43 -26.79
CA PHE A 133 -2.88 -0.08 -25.37
C PHE A 133 -1.99 1.13 -25.10
N LYS A 134 -0.85 1.22 -25.76
CA LYS A 134 0.01 2.40 -25.67
C LYS A 134 -0.68 3.66 -26.19
N GLU A 135 -1.52 3.55 -27.22
CA GLU A 135 -2.25 4.71 -27.76
C GLU A 135 -3.45 5.12 -26.90
N ARG A 136 -4.12 4.16 -26.24
CA ARG A 136 -5.42 4.39 -25.57
C ARG A 136 -5.38 4.39 -24.05
N LEU A 137 -4.37 3.77 -23.44
CA LEU A 137 -4.33 3.50 -22.00
C LEU A 137 -3.24 4.28 -21.25
N ILE A 138 -2.33 4.96 -21.96
CA ILE A 138 -1.37 5.87 -21.30
C ILE A 138 -2.14 6.94 -20.51
N ASP A 139 -1.60 7.30 -19.35
CA ASP A 139 -2.21 8.20 -18.37
C ASP A 139 -3.53 7.71 -17.76
N SER A 140 -3.87 6.43 -17.95
CA SER A 140 -4.98 5.80 -17.22
C SER A 140 -4.52 5.30 -15.85
N ARG A 141 -5.41 5.38 -14.86
CA ARG A 141 -5.18 4.79 -13.54
C ARG A 141 -5.04 3.28 -13.66
N LEU A 142 -4.09 2.70 -12.94
CA LEU A 142 -3.83 1.26 -13.00
C LEU A 142 -5.07 0.41 -12.70
N ARG A 143 -5.89 0.84 -11.73
CA ARG A 143 -7.13 0.17 -11.34
C ARG A 143 -8.21 0.13 -12.45
N ASP A 144 -8.15 1.07 -13.39
CA ASP A 144 -9.14 1.19 -14.46
C ASP A 144 -8.68 0.45 -15.74
N LEU A 145 -7.44 -0.05 -15.79
CA LEU A 145 -6.87 -0.64 -17.00
C LEU A 145 -7.65 -1.86 -17.48
N SER A 146 -8.03 -2.78 -16.58
CA SER A 146 -8.79 -3.98 -16.94
C SER A 146 -10.13 -3.63 -17.61
N LEU A 147 -10.88 -2.71 -17.01
CA LEU A 147 -12.15 -2.22 -17.56
C LEU A 147 -11.96 -1.52 -18.91
N LYS A 148 -10.91 -0.70 -19.04
CA LYS A 148 -10.61 -0.01 -20.30
C LYS A 148 -10.17 -0.97 -21.41
N VAL A 149 -9.48 -2.05 -21.10
CA VAL A 149 -9.09 -3.07 -22.08
C VAL A 149 -10.30 -3.83 -22.59
N GLU A 150 -11.23 -4.19 -21.69
CA GLU A 150 -12.52 -4.79 -22.10
C GLU A 150 -13.31 -3.84 -23.01
N ALA A 151 -13.32 -2.55 -22.72
CA ALA A 151 -13.96 -1.55 -23.58
C ALA A 151 -13.31 -1.42 -24.98
N LEU A 152 -12.05 -1.84 -25.14
CA LEU A 152 -11.35 -1.89 -26.42
C LEU A 152 -11.62 -3.18 -27.22
N ALA A 153 -12.38 -4.13 -26.68
CA ALA A 153 -12.66 -5.41 -27.35
C ALA A 153 -13.21 -5.26 -28.79
N PRO A 154 -14.15 -4.35 -29.09
CA PRO A 154 -14.64 -4.17 -30.47
C PRO A 154 -13.56 -3.70 -31.45
N ILE A 155 -12.58 -2.92 -30.99
CA ILE A 155 -11.48 -2.42 -31.84
C ILE A 155 -10.43 -3.52 -32.04
N LEU A 156 -10.18 -4.30 -30.99
CA LEU A 156 -9.26 -5.43 -31.07
C LEU A 156 -9.80 -6.53 -31.99
N SER A 157 -11.11 -6.78 -32.01
CA SER A 157 -11.70 -7.83 -32.85
C SER A 157 -11.54 -7.55 -34.36
N GLU A 158 -11.44 -6.29 -34.76
CA GLU A 158 -11.19 -5.89 -36.15
C GLU A 158 -9.73 -6.17 -36.60
N THR A 159 -8.78 -6.19 -35.66
CA THR A 159 -7.34 -6.19 -35.96
C THR A 159 -6.61 -7.43 -35.48
N VAL A 160 -7.17 -8.15 -34.51
CA VAL A 160 -6.56 -9.28 -33.82
C VAL A 160 -7.51 -10.47 -33.87
N LYS A 161 -7.08 -11.58 -34.49
CA LYS A 161 -7.91 -12.78 -34.65
C LYS A 161 -8.35 -13.37 -33.32
N ASN A 162 -7.40 -13.58 -32.41
CA ASN A 162 -7.64 -14.18 -31.10
C ASN A 162 -7.72 -13.14 -29.99
N HIS A 163 -8.47 -12.04 -30.26
CA HIS A 163 -8.55 -10.89 -29.37
C HIS A 163 -9.07 -11.24 -27.97
N GLU A 164 -10.02 -12.17 -27.84
CA GLU A 164 -10.54 -12.62 -26.55
C GLU A 164 -9.44 -13.21 -25.65
N ALA A 165 -8.61 -14.09 -26.21
CA ALA A 165 -7.50 -14.70 -25.48
C ALA A 165 -6.43 -13.66 -25.09
N VAL A 166 -6.18 -12.68 -25.95
CA VAL A 166 -5.28 -11.56 -25.65
C VAL A 166 -5.85 -10.71 -24.51
N ILE A 167 -7.12 -10.31 -24.57
CA ILE A 167 -7.78 -9.54 -23.52
C ILE A 167 -7.72 -10.29 -22.19
N GLN A 168 -8.06 -11.58 -22.19
CA GLN A 168 -8.01 -12.41 -20.98
C GLN A 168 -6.59 -12.49 -20.39
N ALA A 169 -5.56 -12.65 -21.24
CA ALA A 169 -4.18 -12.66 -20.79
C ALA A 169 -3.77 -11.30 -20.18
N PHE A 170 -4.17 -10.19 -20.79
CA PHE A 170 -3.86 -8.85 -20.27
C PHE A 170 -4.61 -8.56 -18.98
N VAL A 171 -5.92 -8.75 -18.93
CA VAL A 171 -6.74 -8.51 -17.73
C VAL A 171 -6.32 -9.42 -16.58
N GLY A 172 -6.08 -10.70 -16.85
CA GLY A 172 -5.80 -11.69 -15.80
C GLY A 172 -4.35 -11.82 -15.35
N LYS A 173 -3.36 -11.42 -16.18
CA LYS A 173 -1.93 -11.60 -15.85
C LYS A 173 -1.11 -10.32 -15.87
N VAL A 174 -1.44 -9.37 -16.74
CA VAL A 174 -0.61 -8.18 -17.00
C VAL A 174 -1.11 -6.99 -16.19
N PHE A 175 -2.41 -6.72 -16.30
CA PHE A 175 -3.12 -5.65 -15.62
C PHE A 175 -3.83 -6.14 -14.36
N ASP A 176 -3.43 -7.30 -13.87
CA ASP A 176 -3.73 -7.75 -12.52
C ASP A 176 -2.89 -6.97 -11.50
N PHE A 177 -3.10 -5.65 -11.49
CA PHE A 177 -2.73 -4.78 -10.40
C PHE A 177 -3.79 -4.98 -9.33
N HIS A 178 -3.83 -6.17 -8.73
CA HIS A 178 -4.43 -6.31 -7.42
C HIS A 178 -3.90 -5.15 -6.56
N ASN A 179 -4.81 -4.50 -5.83
CA ASN A 179 -4.48 -3.53 -4.79
C ASN A 179 -3.61 -4.22 -3.74
N LYS A 180 -2.34 -4.49 -4.07
CA LYS A 180 -1.34 -4.93 -3.13
C LYS A 180 -1.12 -3.72 -2.27
N VAL A 181 -1.88 -3.69 -1.18
CA VAL A 181 -1.57 -2.85 -0.04
C VAL A 181 -0.15 -3.23 0.33
N GLN A 182 0.81 -2.40 -0.07
CA GLN A 182 2.14 -2.50 0.47
C GLN A 182 2.10 -1.82 1.83
N ASN A 183 2.09 -2.65 2.87
CA ASN A 183 2.30 -2.22 4.23
C ASN A 183 3.81 -2.17 4.46
N LYS A 184 4.33 -0.96 4.64
CA LYS A 184 5.68 -0.76 5.18
C LYS A 184 5.56 -0.64 6.69
N VAL A 185 6.13 -1.59 7.41
CA VAL A 185 6.08 -1.62 8.89
C VAL A 185 7.42 -1.19 9.47
N TYR A 186 7.37 -0.30 10.45
CA TYR A 186 8.50 0.28 11.14
C TYR A 186 8.40 0.03 12.64
N GLY A 187 9.54 -0.21 13.29
CA GLY A 187 9.58 -0.39 14.74
C GLY A 187 9.01 -1.73 15.24
N ASN A 188 8.95 -2.78 14.42
CA ASN A 188 8.34 -4.09 14.75
C ASN A 188 8.72 -4.64 16.14
N SER A 189 9.96 -4.40 16.59
CA SER A 189 10.43 -4.83 17.91
C SER A 189 9.68 -4.19 19.09
N ASN A 190 9.00 -3.05 18.88
CA ASN A 190 8.28 -2.31 19.91
C ASN A 190 7.04 -3.07 20.40
N ILE A 191 6.31 -3.76 19.51
CA ILE A 191 5.22 -4.67 19.92
C ILE A 191 5.73 -5.76 20.86
N ILE A 192 6.93 -6.29 20.60
CA ILE A 192 7.53 -7.36 21.43
C ILE A 192 7.98 -6.83 22.80
N LYS A 193 8.35 -5.55 22.87
CA LYS A 193 8.83 -4.88 24.10
C LYS A 193 7.69 -4.33 24.97
N ALA A 194 6.49 -4.15 24.42
CA ALA A 194 5.32 -3.66 25.15
C ALA A 194 4.95 -4.61 26.30
N LYS A 195 4.78 -4.09 27.50
CA LYS A 195 4.50 -4.89 28.71
C LYS A 195 3.02 -5.20 28.86
N GLU A 196 2.18 -4.36 28.26
CA GLU A 196 0.73 -4.37 28.33
C GLU A 196 0.12 -5.38 27.34
N ILE A 197 0.92 -5.86 26.37
CA ILE A 197 0.50 -6.82 25.35
C ILE A 197 0.80 -8.24 25.84
N LYS A 198 -0.24 -9.08 25.93
CA LYS A 198 -0.08 -10.50 26.24
C LYS A 198 0.68 -11.20 25.12
N ARG A 199 1.59 -12.12 25.48
CA ARG A 199 2.40 -12.89 24.51
C ARG A 199 1.56 -13.60 23.45
N GLU A 200 0.39 -14.07 23.84
CA GLU A 200 -0.58 -14.77 23.00
C GLU A 200 -1.14 -13.89 21.86
N ASP A 201 -1.20 -12.58 22.09
CA ASP A 201 -1.79 -11.61 21.17
C ASP A 201 -0.74 -10.94 20.25
N VAL A 202 0.56 -11.08 20.57
CA VAL A 202 1.66 -10.51 19.77
C VAL A 202 1.61 -11.01 18.33
N ALA A 203 1.42 -12.31 18.12
CA ALA A 203 1.37 -12.89 16.77
C ALA A 203 0.20 -12.29 15.96
N LYS A 204 -0.98 -12.16 16.58
CA LYS A 204 -2.16 -11.57 15.95
C LYS A 204 -1.95 -10.10 15.59
N LEU A 205 -1.25 -9.34 16.44
CA LEU A 205 -0.96 -7.93 16.20
C LEU A 205 0.08 -7.74 15.08
N ILE A 206 1.10 -8.59 15.01
CA ILE A 206 2.07 -8.59 13.90
C ILE A 206 1.35 -8.87 12.58
N GLU A 207 0.54 -9.93 12.55
CA GLU A 207 -0.25 -10.29 11.36
C GLU A 207 -1.18 -9.14 10.95
N LEU A 208 -1.86 -8.50 11.91
CA LEU A 208 -2.75 -7.38 11.62
C LEU A 208 -2.02 -6.20 10.99
N VAL A 209 -0.85 -5.86 11.51
CA VAL A 209 -0.02 -4.74 11.06
C VAL A 209 0.61 -4.99 9.68
N GLU A 210 0.91 -6.25 9.36
CA GLU A 210 1.46 -6.67 8.07
C GLU A 210 0.38 -6.82 6.99
N THR A 211 -0.81 -7.31 7.34
CA THR A 211 -1.82 -7.72 6.35
C THR A 211 -2.96 -6.73 6.12
N LYS A 212 -3.31 -5.90 7.11
CA LYS A 212 -4.45 -4.99 6.99
C LYS A 212 -4.00 -3.57 6.70
N SER A 213 -4.67 -2.89 5.76
CA SER A 213 -4.71 -1.42 5.79
C SER A 213 -5.59 -1.02 6.97
N VAL A 214 -5.01 -0.31 7.94
CA VAL A 214 -5.78 0.37 8.99
C VAL A 214 -6.28 1.70 8.44
#